data_AF-A0AA43UD31-F1
#
_entry.id   AF-A0AA43UD31-F1
#
_cell.length_a   1.000
_cell.length_b   1.000
_cell.length_c   1.000
_cell.angle_alpha   90.00
_cell.angle_beta   90.00
_cell.angle_gamma   90.00
#
_symmetry.space_group_name_H-M   'P 1'
#
loop_
_entity.id
_entity.type
_entity.pdbx_description
1 polymer ?
#
loop_
_entity_poly.entity_id
_entity_poly.type
_entity_poly.pdbx_seq_one_letter_code
_entity_poly.pdbx_strand_id
1 'polypeptide(L)'
;MGFVIVLTIVIYRFIKPDDIRDLILSSGAWGQLMYVLCWIFLPMGFFPVGVLAVIGGMGFGFIRGSILTFIGAAFNLMFMFYISRYLFRETIQRWLKHKYPAILSMAQNDKRLKQFLVFARIVPVIPYTVENYVFGLT
;
A
#
# COMPACT_ATOMS: atom_id res chain seq x y z
N MET A 1 -0.54 -16.05 -9.74
CA MET A 1 -1.05 -14.92 -10.56
C MET A 1 -2.57 -14.95 -10.77
N GLY A 2 -3.23 -16.12 -10.90
CA GLY A 2 -4.70 -16.19 -11.09
C GLY A 2 -5.56 -15.62 -9.96
N PHE A 3 -5.12 -15.73 -8.69
CA PHE A 3 -5.87 -15.20 -7.55
C PHE A 3 -6.01 -13.67 -7.58
N VAL A 4 -4.96 -12.95 -8.01
CA VAL A 4 -4.98 -11.49 -8.14
C VAL A 4 -5.95 -11.07 -9.25
N ILE A 5 -5.95 -11.77 -10.38
CA ILE A 5 -6.86 -11.51 -11.50
C ILE A 5 -8.33 -11.75 -11.08
N VAL A 6 -8.59 -12.84 -10.37
CA VAL A 6 -9.94 -13.14 -9.84
C VAL A 6 -10.37 -12.09 -8.81
N LEU A 7 -9.47 -11.66 -7.92
CA LEU A 7 -9.77 -10.58 -6.97
C LEU A 7 -10.06 -9.26 -7.69
N THR A 8 -9.28 -8.91 -8.71
CA THR A 8 -9.48 -7.70 -9.51
C THR A 8 -10.82 -7.74 -10.25
N ILE A 9 -11.20 -8.88 -10.84
CA ILE A 9 -12.47 -9.05 -11.53
C ILE A 9 -13.65 -8.98 -10.57
N VAL A 10 -13.56 -9.62 -9.39
CA VAL A 10 -14.61 -9.59 -8.36
C VAL A 10 -14.80 -8.18 -7.81
N ILE A 11 -13.72 -7.44 -7.57
CA ILE A 11 -13.76 -6.06 -7.11
C ILE A 11 -14.35 -5.13 -8.18
N TYR A 12 -13.99 -5.32 -9.46
CA TYR A 12 -14.61 -4.62 -10.59
C TYR A 12 -16.11 -4.85 -10.72
N ARG A 13 -16.59 -6.02 -10.26
CA ARG A 13 -18.01 -6.38 -10.32
C ARG A 13 -18.85 -5.74 -9.21
N PHE A 14 -18.20 -5.35 -8.10
CA PHE A 14 -18.83 -4.69 -6.95
C PHE A 14 -18.71 -3.16 -6.98
N ILE A 15 -17.75 -2.62 -7.71
CA ILE A 15 -17.57 -1.18 -7.87
C ILE A 15 -18.25 -0.73 -9.17
N LYS A 16 -19.48 -0.21 -9.07
CA LYS A 16 -20.12 0.47 -10.19
C LYS A 16 -19.42 1.84 -10.42
N PRO A 17 -18.97 2.14 -11.65
CA PRO A 17 -18.26 3.39 -11.95
C PRO A 17 -19.08 4.65 -11.65
N ASP A 18 -20.41 4.58 -11.83
CA ASP A 18 -21.31 5.72 -11.70
C ASP A 18 -21.48 6.16 -10.23
N ASP A 19 -21.59 5.20 -9.29
CA ASP A 19 -21.77 5.50 -7.87
C ASP A 19 -20.55 6.20 -7.25
N ILE A 20 -19.33 5.83 -7.67
CA ILE A 20 -18.08 6.48 -7.19
C ILE A 20 -17.96 7.90 -7.72
N ARG A 21 -18.33 8.12 -8.98
CA ARG A 21 -18.24 9.43 -9.62
C ARG A 21 -19.21 10.41 -8.99
N ASP A 22 -20.44 9.99 -8.72
CA ASP A 22 -21.45 10.83 -8.09
C ASP A 22 -21.17 11.09 -6.60
N LEU A 23 -20.63 10.10 -5.86
CA LEU A 23 -20.17 10.30 -4.48
C LEU A 23 -19.00 11.30 -4.42
N ILE A 24 -18.06 11.25 -5.37
CA ILE A 24 -16.89 12.13 -5.38
C ILE A 24 -17.22 13.54 -5.86
N LEU A 25 -18.09 13.67 -6.87
CA LEU A 25 -18.57 14.96 -7.37
C LEU A 25 -19.42 15.69 -6.33
N SER A 26 -20.23 14.98 -5.54
CA SER A 26 -21.01 15.56 -4.43
C SER A 26 -20.17 15.92 -3.20
N SER A 27 -19.02 15.25 -2.99
CA SER A 27 -18.16 15.46 -1.82
C SER A 27 -17.14 16.60 -1.96
N GLY A 28 -16.85 17.06 -3.18
CA GLY A 28 -15.87 18.13 -3.43
C GLY A 28 -14.49 17.86 -2.77
N ALA A 29 -14.01 18.79 -1.95
CA ALA A 29 -12.73 18.68 -1.24
C ALA A 29 -12.68 17.55 -0.19
N TRP A 30 -13.83 17.18 0.39
CA TRP A 30 -13.91 16.11 1.39
C TRP A 30 -13.63 14.73 0.81
N GLY A 31 -14.02 14.49 -0.45
CA GLY A 31 -13.72 13.23 -1.14
C GLY A 31 -12.21 13.00 -1.33
N GLN A 32 -11.47 14.07 -1.64
CA GLN A 32 -10.02 14.02 -1.79
C GLN A 32 -9.32 13.71 -0.46
N LEU A 33 -9.78 14.34 0.63
CA LEU A 33 -9.25 14.10 1.97
C LEU A 33 -9.49 12.66 2.41
N MET A 34 -10.72 12.14 2.24
CA MET A 34 -11.05 10.76 2.58
C MET A 34 -10.22 9.77 1.76
N TYR A 35 -10.04 10.02 0.47
CA TYR A 35 -9.18 9.19 -0.38
C TYR A 35 -7.74 9.11 0.14
N VAL A 36 -7.15 10.25 0.50
CA VAL A 36 -5.79 10.30 1.06
C VAL A 36 -5.72 9.56 2.40
N LEU A 37 -6.70 9.73 3.29
CA LEU A 37 -6.74 8.98 4.56
C LEU A 37 -6.88 7.48 4.34
N CYS A 38 -7.74 7.06 3.41
CA CYS A 38 -7.85 5.67 3.01
C CYS A 38 -6.51 5.14 2.49
N TRP A 39 -5.80 5.90 1.67
CA TRP A 39 -4.47 5.54 1.19
C TRP A 39 -3.43 5.43 2.31
N ILE A 40 -3.55 6.27 3.34
CA ILE A 40 -2.66 6.22 4.50
C ILE A 40 -2.88 4.93 5.29
N PHE A 41 -4.13 4.59 5.61
CA PHE A 41 -4.42 3.53 6.57
C PHE A 41 -4.69 2.15 5.95
N LEU A 42 -5.43 2.03 4.84
CA LEU A 42 -5.80 0.73 4.28
C LEU A 42 -4.59 -0.15 3.90
N PRO A 43 -3.55 0.38 3.22
CA PRO A 43 -2.38 -0.42 2.85
C PRO A 43 -1.61 -0.96 4.06
N MET A 44 -1.76 -0.36 5.25
CA MET A 44 -1.19 -0.91 6.49
C MET A 44 -1.79 -2.30 6.81
N GLY A 45 -3.08 -2.48 6.50
CA GLY A 45 -3.81 -3.74 6.69
C GLY A 45 -3.71 -4.73 5.53
N PHE A 46 -2.65 -4.66 4.71
CA PHE A 46 -2.49 -5.50 3.50
C PHE A 46 -3.57 -5.31 2.43
N PHE A 47 -4.24 -4.16 2.43
CA PHE A 47 -5.20 -3.85 1.38
C PHE A 47 -4.52 -3.70 0.02
N PRO A 48 -5.12 -4.21 -1.07
CA PRO A 48 -4.53 -4.11 -2.41
C PRO A 48 -4.48 -2.66 -2.91
N VAL A 49 -3.29 -2.07 -2.91
CA VAL A 49 -3.04 -0.68 -3.35
C VAL A 49 -3.52 -0.38 -4.77
N GLY A 50 -3.52 -1.39 -5.65
CA GLY A 50 -4.03 -1.23 -7.02
C GLY A 50 -5.52 -0.85 -7.07
N VAL A 51 -6.32 -1.32 -6.10
CA VAL A 51 -7.75 -0.98 -6.02
C VAL A 51 -7.91 0.50 -5.69
N LEU A 52 -7.14 1.00 -4.72
CA LEU A 52 -7.15 2.42 -4.39
C LEU A 52 -6.70 3.26 -5.60
N ALA A 53 -5.67 2.84 -6.33
CA ALA A 53 -5.17 3.57 -7.50
C ALA A 53 -6.26 3.73 -8.57
N VAL A 54 -7.02 2.65 -8.82
CA VAL A 54 -8.13 2.65 -9.77
C VAL A 54 -9.26 3.58 -9.29
N ILE A 55 -9.62 3.51 -8.00
CA ILE A 55 -10.62 4.41 -7.40
C ILE A 55 -10.19 5.87 -7.56
N GLY A 56 -8.92 6.19 -7.30
CA GLY A 56 -8.40 7.55 -7.44
C GLY A 56 -8.42 8.04 -8.89
N GLY A 57 -8.01 7.18 -9.83
CA GLY A 57 -8.01 7.49 -11.25
C GLY A 57 -9.41 7.67 -11.84
N MET A 58 -10.37 6.81 -11.45
CA MET A 58 -11.77 6.91 -11.87
C MET A 58 -12.48 8.09 -11.21
N GLY A 59 -12.22 8.31 -9.92
CA GLY A 59 -12.91 9.30 -9.11
C GLY A 59 -12.45 10.74 -9.33
N PHE A 60 -11.14 10.98 -9.37
CA PHE A 60 -10.56 12.33 -9.45
C PHE A 60 -9.95 12.63 -10.82
N GLY A 61 -9.94 11.66 -11.73
CA GLY A 61 -9.23 11.72 -13.01
C GLY A 61 -7.75 11.38 -12.86
N PHE A 62 -7.11 11.09 -13.99
CA PHE A 62 -5.74 10.56 -14.02
C PHE A 62 -4.72 11.46 -13.31
N ILE A 63 -4.67 12.76 -13.63
CA ILE A 63 -3.66 13.68 -13.07
C ILE A 63 -3.90 13.93 -11.58
N ARG A 64 -5.10 14.39 -11.20
CA ARG A 64 -5.40 14.71 -9.79
C ARG A 64 -5.38 13.47 -8.91
N GLY A 65 -5.94 12.35 -9.38
CA GLY A 65 -5.90 11.07 -8.70
C GLY A 65 -4.47 10.59 -8.47
N SER A 66 -3.57 10.75 -9.45
CA SER A 66 -2.15 10.41 -9.30
C SER A 66 -1.45 11.27 -8.24
N ILE A 67 -1.72 12.58 -8.22
CA ILE A 67 -1.15 13.49 -7.21
C ILE A 67 -1.63 13.11 -5.80
N LEU A 68 -2.94 12.91 -5.61
CA LEU A 68 -3.50 12.51 -4.32
C LEU A 68 -2.97 11.15 -3.86
N THR A 69 -2.82 10.21 -4.80
CA THR A 69 -2.22 8.89 -4.57
C THR A 69 -0.79 9.02 -4.09
N PHE A 70 0.01 9.86 -4.75
CA PHE A 70 1.40 10.07 -4.39
C PHE A 70 1.54 10.65 -2.98
N ILE A 71 0.72 11.65 -2.65
CA ILE A 71 0.66 12.25 -1.31
C ILE A 71 0.28 11.18 -0.27
N GLY A 72 -0.80 10.44 -0.51
CA GLY A 72 -1.24 9.37 0.38
C GLY A 72 -0.18 8.27 0.55
N ALA A 73 0.51 7.90 -0.52
CA ALA A 73 1.57 6.88 -0.50
C ALA A 73 2.78 7.34 0.30
N ALA A 74 3.19 8.60 0.16
CA ALA A 74 4.28 9.18 0.93
C ALA A 74 3.98 9.16 2.43
N PHE A 75 2.78 9.59 2.83
CA PHE A 75 2.36 9.54 4.24
C PHE A 75 2.24 8.09 4.73
N ASN A 76 1.63 7.20 3.96
CA ASN A 76 1.56 5.77 4.29
C ASN A 76 2.95 5.19 4.59
N LEU A 77 3.93 5.46 3.71
CA LEU A 77 5.30 5.00 3.89
C LEU A 77 5.91 5.55 5.18
N MET A 78 5.75 6.85 5.46
CA MET A 78 6.22 7.47 6.70
C MET A 78 5.59 6.82 7.94
N PHE A 79 4.27 6.62 7.94
CA PHE A 79 3.58 6.00 9.07
C PHE A 79 4.02 4.55 9.28
N MET A 80 4.08 3.75 8.22
CA MET A 80 4.50 2.34 8.33
C MET A 80 5.95 2.21 8.79
N PHE A 81 6.83 3.08 8.29
CA PHE A 81 8.21 3.19 8.77
C PHE A 81 8.26 3.55 10.25
N TYR A 82 7.52 4.57 10.68
CA TYR A 82 7.52 5.02 12.08
C TYR A 82 6.96 3.97 13.05
N ILE A 83 5.85 3.33 12.67
CA ILE A 83 5.21 2.24 13.42
C ILE A 83 6.16 1.04 13.57
N SER A 84 6.86 0.65 12.50
CA SER A 84 7.83 -0.45 12.56
C SER A 84 9.13 -0.11 13.29
N ARG A 85 9.57 1.15 13.24
CA ARG A 85 10.79 1.61 13.90
C ARG A 85 10.61 1.75 15.42
N TYR A 86 9.50 2.36 15.86
CA TYR A 86 9.36 2.83 17.25
C TYR A 86 8.24 2.14 18.05
N LEU A 87 7.06 1.92 17.45
CA LEU A 87 5.87 1.51 18.23
C LEU A 87 5.69 -0.02 18.32
N PHE A 88 5.90 -0.74 17.22
CA PHE A 88 5.59 -2.18 17.11
C PHE A 88 6.76 -3.01 16.55
N ARG A 89 8.00 -2.56 16.78
CA ARG A 89 9.20 -3.18 16.24
C ARG A 89 9.26 -4.69 16.54
N GLU A 90 9.08 -5.08 17.79
CA GLU A 90 9.15 -6.49 18.20
C GLU A 90 8.01 -7.34 17.62
N THR A 91 6.78 -6.81 17.60
CA THR A 91 5.61 -7.51 17.05
C THR A 91 5.78 -7.77 15.56
N ILE A 92 6.23 -6.74 14.83
CA ILE A 92 6.47 -6.82 13.39
C ILE A 92 7.64 -7.77 13.10
N GLN A 93 8.73 -7.73 13.88
CA GLN A 93 9.83 -8.68 13.77
C GLN A 93 9.40 -10.13 14.03
N ARG A 94 8.61 -10.40 15.08
CA ARG A 94 8.08 -11.74 15.37
C ARG A 94 7.19 -12.24 14.24
N TRP A 95 6.32 -11.38 13.73
CA TRP A 95 5.44 -11.71 12.61
C TRP A 95 6.22 -11.99 11.32
N LEU A 96 7.21 -11.16 10.97
CA LEU A 96 8.12 -11.37 9.85
C LEU A 96 8.94 -12.65 10.03
N LYS A 97 9.41 -12.96 11.23
CA LYS A 97 10.14 -14.20 11.51
C LYS A 97 9.31 -15.43 11.18
N HIS A 98 8.01 -15.40 11.48
CA HIS A 98 7.12 -16.54 11.24
C HIS A 98 6.69 -16.65 9.77
N LYS A 99 6.39 -15.52 9.11
CA LYS A 99 5.79 -15.52 7.77
C LYS A 99 6.80 -15.33 6.64
N TYR A 100 7.89 -14.61 6.89
CA TYR A 100 8.94 -14.25 5.94
C TYR A 100 10.36 -14.32 6.55
N PRO A 101 10.79 -15.49 7.07
CA PRO A 101 12.07 -15.63 7.78
C PRO A 101 13.29 -15.22 6.94
N ALA A 102 13.25 -15.48 5.62
CA ALA A 102 14.32 -15.11 4.70
C ALA A 102 14.49 -13.58 4.55
N ILE A 103 13.40 -12.82 4.65
CA ILE A 103 13.46 -11.35 4.56
C ILE A 103 14.06 -10.78 5.85
N LEU A 104 13.68 -11.33 7.01
CA LEU A 104 14.21 -10.90 8.30
C LEU A 104 15.71 -11.20 8.44
N SER A 105 16.20 -12.34 7.95
CA SER A 105 17.63 -12.65 7.98
C SER A 105 18.44 -11.73 7.06
N MET A 106 17.88 -11.35 5.90
CA MET A 106 18.47 -10.32 5.05
C MET A 106 18.48 -8.95 5.72
N ALA A 107 17.47 -8.64 6.54
CA ALA A 107 17.39 -7.36 7.25
C ALA A 107 18.51 -7.14 8.28
N GLN A 108 19.21 -8.19 8.70
CA GLN A 108 20.42 -8.08 9.52
C GLN A 108 21.65 -7.60 8.72
N ASN A 109 21.53 -7.52 7.40
CA ASN A 109 22.63 -7.19 6.49
C ASN A 109 22.19 -6.13 5.47
N ASP A 110 22.26 -4.87 5.87
CA ASP A 110 21.73 -3.69 5.15
C ASP A 110 22.00 -3.67 3.64
N LYS A 111 23.21 -4.07 3.23
CA LYS A 111 23.62 -4.00 1.82
C LYS A 111 22.86 -5.01 0.95
N ARG A 112 22.68 -6.24 1.46
CA ARG A 112 21.90 -7.29 0.78
C ARG A 112 20.40 -7.00 0.84
N LEU A 113 19.92 -6.46 1.96
CA LEU A 113 18.52 -6.07 2.11
C LEU A 113 18.13 -5.00 1.10
N LYS A 114 18.90 -3.90 1.02
CA LYS A 114 18.60 -2.79 0.10
C LYS A 114 18.56 -3.27 -1.35
N GLN A 115 19.51 -4.11 -1.77
CA GLN A 115 19.50 -4.72 -3.09
C GLN A 115 18.24 -5.56 -3.32
N PHE A 116 17.91 -6.45 -2.38
CA PHE A 116 16.73 -7.32 -2.47
C PHE A 116 15.43 -6.52 -2.56
N LEU A 117 15.24 -5.49 -1.72
CA LEU A 117 14.03 -4.67 -1.73
C LEU A 117 13.89 -3.88 -3.05
N VAL A 118 14.98 -3.34 -3.59
CA VAL A 118 14.96 -2.70 -4.91
C VAL A 118 14.54 -3.69 -6.01
N PHE A 119 15.09 -4.90 -6.01
CA PHE A 119 14.66 -5.94 -6.96
C PHE A 119 13.21 -6.37 -6.75
N ALA A 120 12.75 -6.42 -5.50
CA ALA A 120 11.38 -6.76 -5.13
C ALA A 120 10.34 -5.71 -5.56
N ARG A 121 10.76 -4.46 -5.82
CA ARG A 121 9.89 -3.45 -6.46
C ARG A 121 9.75 -3.67 -7.96
N ILE A 122 10.79 -4.18 -8.62
CA ILE A 122 10.79 -4.44 -10.06
C ILE A 122 10.00 -5.71 -10.37
N VAL A 123 10.23 -6.76 -9.58
CA VAL A 123 9.46 -7.99 -9.62
C VAL A 123 8.68 -8.05 -8.30
N PRO A 124 7.36 -7.80 -8.29
CA PRO A 124 6.56 -7.74 -7.07
C PRO A 124 6.37 -9.14 -6.45
N VAL A 125 7.47 -9.71 -5.93
CA VAL A 125 7.53 -11.02 -5.29
C VAL A 125 6.93 -10.95 -3.88
N ILE A 126 7.01 -9.78 -3.23
CA ILE A 126 6.49 -9.57 -1.88
C ILE A 126 5.43 -8.45 -1.89
N PRO A 127 4.45 -8.49 -0.96
CA PRO A 127 3.46 -7.43 -0.85
C PRO A 127 4.09 -6.09 -0.44
N TYR A 128 3.60 -4.99 -1.03
CA TYR A 128 3.97 -3.60 -0.70
C TYR A 128 4.04 -3.34 0.81
N THR A 129 3.06 -3.86 1.56
CA THR A 129 2.99 -3.70 3.02
C THR A 129 4.19 -4.31 3.74
N VAL A 130 4.67 -5.48 3.30
CA VAL A 130 5.82 -6.18 3.89
C VAL A 130 7.09 -5.37 3.65
N GLU A 131 7.29 -4.91 2.42
CA GLU A 131 8.45 -4.13 2.04
C GLU A 131 8.58 -2.86 2.90
N ASN A 132 7.48 -2.11 3.06
CA ASN A 132 7.48 -0.88 3.84
C ASN A 132 7.79 -1.10 5.32
N TYR A 133 7.29 -2.17 5.92
CA TYR A 133 7.60 -2.51 7.31
C TYR A 133 9.05 -2.94 7.49
N VAL A 134 9.61 -3.68 6.53
CA VAL A 134 11.01 -4.12 6.58
C VAL A 134 11.96 -2.92 6.50
N PHE A 135 11.62 -1.89 5.71
CA PHE A 135 12.37 -0.64 5.68
C PHE A 135 12.48 0.03 7.05
N GLY A 136 11.44 0.02 7.88
CA GLY A 136 11.52 0.61 9.23
C GLY A 136 12.23 -0.25 10.28
N LEU A 137 12.54 -1.51 9.95
CA LEU A 137 13.33 -2.39 10.83
C LEU A 137 14.85 -2.24 10.64
N THR A 138 15.27 -1.64 9.53
CA THR A 138 16.68 -1.28 9.23
C THR A 138 17.02 -0.02 10.03
#